data_AF-A0A371KEV9-F1
#
_entry.id   AF-A0A371KEV9-F1
#
_cell.length_a   1.000
_cell.length_b   1.000
_cell.length_c   1.000
_cell.angle_alpha   90.00
_cell.angle_beta   90.00
_cell.angle_gamma   90.00
#
_symmetry.space_group_name_H-M   'P 1'
#
loop_
_entity.id
_entity.type
_entity.pdbx_description
1 polymer ?
#
loop_
_entity_poly.entity_id
_entity_poly.type
_entity_poly.pdbx_seq_one_letter_code
_entity_poly.pdbx_strand_id
1 'polypeptide(L)'
;MAHWTDSIVGDRMTVDREFNEQVTNSRFNSQEWGLIMTATEFEIENADDPEAARIVADTEKVPQIIPELDNIRSQMGAMGGGGGESSSDGGIVDSIKGALGMGGGGKKGEQEKLEAAERLTQEYADALQDHLEKKGKWNQVRVSYLE
;
A
#
# COMPACT_ATOMS: atom_id res chain seq x y z
N MET A 1 17.44 -1.12 16.75
CA MET A 1 16.22 -1.24 15.93
C MET A 1 16.47 -1.15 14.42
N ALA A 2 17.33 -0.27 13.87
CA ALA A 2 17.57 -0.17 12.41
C ALA A 2 18.44 -1.28 11.77
N HIS A 3 19.02 -2.17 12.58
CA HIS A 3 20.14 -3.01 12.13
C HIS A 3 19.72 -4.16 11.18
N TRP A 4 18.51 -4.68 11.36
CA TRP A 4 18.06 -5.85 10.60
C TRP A 4 17.48 -5.45 9.22
N THR A 5 16.75 -4.35 9.13
CA THR A 5 16.20 -3.84 7.85
C THR A 5 17.31 -3.46 6.89
N ASP A 6 18.41 -2.88 7.38
CA ASP A 6 19.61 -2.60 6.60
C ASP A 6 20.25 -3.87 6.04
N SER A 7 20.22 -4.97 6.80
CA SER A 7 20.78 -6.26 6.37
C SER A 7 20.00 -6.94 5.24
N ILE A 8 18.75 -6.54 5.01
CA ILE A 8 17.84 -7.15 4.03
C ILE A 8 17.48 -6.22 2.87
N VAL A 9 18.12 -5.06 2.72
CA VAL A 9 17.81 -4.10 1.63
C VAL A 9 17.83 -4.76 0.25
N GLY A 10 18.83 -5.62 -0.01
CA GLY A 10 18.93 -6.33 -1.29
C GLY A 10 17.83 -7.37 -1.52
N ASP A 11 17.40 -8.05 -0.45
CA ASP A 11 16.30 -9.01 -0.49
C ASP A 11 14.97 -8.27 -0.69
N ARG A 12 14.76 -7.16 0.02
CA ARG A 12 13.61 -6.26 -0.14
C ARG A 12 13.47 -5.74 -1.56
N MET A 13 14.55 -5.25 -2.17
CA MET A 13 14.55 -4.81 -3.57
C MET A 13 14.17 -5.93 -4.55
N THR A 14 14.45 -7.19 -4.20
CA THR A 14 14.07 -8.34 -5.03
C THR A 14 12.58 -8.64 -4.89
N VAL A 15 12.09 -8.69 -3.66
CA VAL A 15 10.67 -8.86 -3.37
C VAL A 15 9.84 -7.73 -3.96
N ASP A 16 10.29 -6.47 -3.90
CA ASP A 16 9.63 -5.31 -4.53
C ASP A 16 9.37 -5.51 -6.02
N ARG A 17 10.34 -6.10 -6.74
CA ARG A 17 10.20 -6.38 -8.17
C ARG A 17 9.24 -7.53 -8.44
N GLU A 18 9.33 -8.60 -7.66
CA GLU A 18 8.50 -9.80 -7.81
C GLU A 18 7.05 -9.53 -7.40
N PHE A 19 6.84 -8.71 -6.38
CA PHE A 19 5.52 -8.36 -5.84
C PHE A 19 4.77 -7.33 -6.71
N ASN A 20 5.43 -6.73 -7.70
CA ASN A 20 4.82 -5.74 -8.58
C ASN A 20 3.58 -6.27 -9.33
N GLU A 21 3.57 -7.55 -9.68
CA GLU A 21 2.40 -8.19 -10.29
C GLU A 21 1.20 -8.21 -9.34
N GLN A 22 1.43 -8.47 -8.04
CA GLN A 22 0.36 -8.45 -7.04
C GLN A 22 -0.20 -7.05 -6.85
N VAL A 23 0.68 -6.03 -6.81
CA VAL A 23 0.28 -4.61 -6.76
C VAL A 23 -0.57 -4.25 -7.97
N THR A 24 -0.17 -4.66 -9.17
CA THR A 24 -0.89 -4.35 -10.42
C THR A 24 -2.27 -5.01 -10.48
N ASN A 25 -2.42 -6.20 -9.88
CA ASN A 25 -3.70 -6.89 -9.74
C ASN A 25 -4.52 -6.41 -8.52
N SER A 26 -3.94 -5.56 -7.67
CA SER A 26 -4.61 -4.97 -6.54
C SER A 26 -5.47 -3.78 -6.95
N ARG A 27 -6.11 -3.13 -5.97
CA ARG A 27 -6.84 -1.88 -6.21
C ARG A 27 -5.94 -0.65 -6.33
N PHE A 28 -4.67 -0.78 -5.99
CA PHE A 28 -3.71 0.33 -5.91
C PHE A 28 -2.83 0.35 -7.15
N ASN A 29 -2.57 1.55 -7.66
CA ASN A 29 -1.53 1.75 -8.65
C ASN A 29 -0.14 1.86 -7.99
N SER A 30 0.93 1.86 -8.78
CA SER A 30 2.30 1.88 -8.25
C SER A 30 2.64 3.13 -7.42
N GLN A 31 2.03 4.28 -7.70
CA GLN A 31 2.24 5.52 -6.93
C GLN A 31 1.53 5.44 -5.57
N GLU A 32 0.28 4.97 -5.57
CA GLU A 32 -0.49 4.71 -4.33
C GLU A 32 0.24 3.69 -3.46
N TRP A 33 0.73 2.60 -4.05
CA TRP A 33 1.51 1.59 -3.35
C TRP A 33 2.80 2.15 -2.76
N GLY A 34 3.52 2.99 -3.51
CA GLY A 34 4.71 3.68 -3.01
C GLY A 34 4.40 4.49 -1.76
N LEU A 35 3.32 5.26 -1.75
CA LEU A 35 2.90 6.04 -0.58
C LEU A 35 2.53 5.14 0.61
N ILE A 36 1.76 4.06 0.38
CA ILE A 36 1.43 3.06 1.41
C ILE A 36 2.71 2.49 2.04
N MET A 37 3.68 2.09 1.22
CA MET A 37 4.94 1.52 1.69
C MET A 37 5.85 2.52 2.41
N THR A 38 5.68 3.83 2.20
CA THR A 38 6.36 4.85 3.03
C THR A 38 5.73 5.02 4.40
N ALA A 39 4.44 4.70 4.53
CA ALA A 39 3.69 4.75 5.78
C ALA A 39 3.63 3.39 6.49
N THR A 40 4.33 2.38 5.98
CA THR A 40 4.36 1.03 6.54
C THR A 40 5.74 0.77 7.13
N GLU A 41 5.77 0.29 8.36
CA GLU A 41 6.97 -0.22 9.01
C GLU A 41 6.88 -1.74 9.09
N PHE A 42 8.02 -2.43 9.19
CA PHE A 42 8.05 -3.88 9.34
C PHE A 42 8.70 -4.22 10.67
N GLU A 43 8.11 -5.18 11.38
CA GLU A 43 8.61 -5.71 12.64
C GLU A 43 8.63 -7.24 12.61
N ILE A 44 9.29 -7.86 13.59
CA ILE A 44 9.27 -9.31 13.78
C ILE A 44 8.53 -9.62 15.08
N GLU A 45 7.32 -10.15 14.96
CA GLU A 45 6.54 -10.63 16.10
C GLU A 45 7.12 -11.96 16.60
N ASN A 46 7.08 -12.20 17.91
CA ASN A 46 7.60 -13.41 18.57
C ASN A 46 9.05 -13.75 18.17
N ALA A 47 9.91 -12.75 18.01
CA ALA A 47 11.27 -12.94 17.51
C ALA A 47 12.13 -13.88 18.38
N ASP A 48 11.79 -14.06 19.65
CA ASP A 48 12.44 -15.00 20.58
C ASP A 48 12.05 -16.48 20.35
N ASP A 49 10.93 -16.75 19.68
CA ASP A 49 10.45 -18.08 19.34
C ASP A 49 10.67 -18.38 17.83
N PRO A 50 11.61 -19.27 17.47
CA PRO A 50 11.89 -19.57 16.06
C PRO A 50 10.73 -20.23 15.31
N GLU A 51 9.77 -20.87 16.01
CA GLU A 51 8.61 -21.50 15.37
C GLU A 51 7.43 -20.54 15.20
N ALA A 52 7.33 -19.51 16.06
CA ALA A 52 6.25 -18.51 16.01
C ALA A 52 6.67 -17.18 15.37
N ALA A 53 7.96 -16.95 15.13
CA ALA A 53 8.47 -15.70 14.60
C ALA A 53 7.93 -15.40 13.21
N ARG A 54 7.44 -14.17 13.01
CA ARG A 54 6.92 -13.72 11.71
C ARG A 54 7.16 -12.25 11.44
N ILE A 55 7.35 -11.88 10.18
CA ILE A 55 7.34 -10.47 9.77
C ILE A 55 5.90 -9.97 9.78
N VAL A 56 5.67 -8.85 10.47
CA VAL A 56 4.38 -8.16 10.52
C VAL A 56 4.52 -6.76 9.93
N ALA A 57 3.50 -6.34 9.19
CA ALA A 57 3.40 -4.97 8.70
C ALA A 57 2.73 -4.09 9.78
N ASP A 58 3.47 -3.11 10.30
CA ASP A 58 2.89 -2.03 11.09
C ASP A 58 2.31 -0.97 10.13
N THR A 59 1.00 -0.85 10.18
CA THR A 59 0.20 0.04 9.34
C THR A 59 -0.48 1.15 10.13
N GLU A 60 -0.06 1.44 11.37
CA GLU A 60 -0.69 2.48 12.21
C GLU A 60 -0.72 3.87 11.55
N LYS A 61 0.23 4.14 10.64
CA LYS A 61 0.33 5.42 9.90
C LYS A 61 -0.45 5.42 8.58
N VAL A 62 -0.86 4.25 8.07
CA VAL A 62 -1.61 4.13 6.80
C VAL A 62 -2.93 4.91 6.81
N PRO A 63 -3.75 4.93 7.88
CA PRO A 63 -4.99 5.73 7.91
C PRO A 63 -4.77 7.22 7.61
N GLN A 64 -3.59 7.77 7.95
CA GLN A 64 -3.27 9.19 7.80
C GLN A 64 -3.02 9.58 6.34
N ILE A 65 -2.60 8.63 5.50
CA ILE A 65 -2.32 8.87 4.07
C ILE A 65 -3.52 8.56 3.16
N ILE A 66 -4.59 7.93 3.68
CA ILE A 66 -5.77 7.56 2.88
C ILE A 66 -6.34 8.75 2.07
N PRO A 67 -6.48 9.97 2.65
CA PRO A 67 -6.95 11.12 1.88
C PRO A 67 -6.00 11.51 0.73
N GLU A 68 -4.70 11.31 0.90
CA GLU A 68 -3.70 11.61 -0.15
C GLU A 68 -3.79 10.59 -1.29
N LEU A 69 -4.11 9.32 -1.01
CA LEU A 69 -4.37 8.33 -2.06
C LEU A 69 -5.52 8.75 -2.98
N ASP A 70 -6.61 9.31 -2.41
CA ASP A 70 -7.73 9.84 -3.21
C ASP A 70 -7.33 11.06 -4.05
N ASN A 71 -6.44 11.90 -3.52
CA ASN A 71 -5.90 13.06 -4.25
C ASN A 71 -5.10 12.61 -5.49
N ILE A 72 -4.18 11.65 -5.33
CA ILE A 72 -3.38 11.07 -6.43
C ILE A 72 -4.29 10.53 -7.54
N ARG A 73 -5.31 9.75 -7.16
CA ARG A 73 -6.26 9.16 -8.10
C ARG A 73 -7.08 10.22 -8.83
N SER A 74 -7.53 11.26 -8.13
CA SER A 74 -8.31 12.36 -8.70
C SER A 74 -7.50 13.16 -9.72
N GLN A 75 -6.23 13.46 -9.42
CA GLN A 75 -5.32 14.15 -10.33
C GLN A 75 -5.06 13.34 -11.61
N MET A 76 -4.84 12.02 -11.48
CA MET A 76 -4.65 11.14 -12.63
C MET A 76 -5.90 11.09 -13.53
N GLY A 77 -7.08 11.04 -12.94
CA GLY A 77 -8.35 11.07 -13.68
C GLY A 77 -8.59 12.40 -14.41
N ALA A 78 -8.20 13.53 -13.81
CA ALA A 78 -8.30 14.84 -14.44
C ALA A 78 -7.32 15.01 -15.62
N MET A 79 -6.14 14.42 -15.54
CA MET A 79 -5.12 14.50 -16.58
C MET A 79 -5.37 13.54 -17.76
N GLY A 80 -6.09 12.43 -17.54
CA GLY A 80 -6.51 11.50 -18.60
C GLY A 80 -7.75 11.92 -19.41
N GLY A 81 -8.46 12.97 -18.99
CA GLY A 81 -9.66 13.50 -19.65
C GLY A 81 -9.42 14.66 -20.63
N GLY A 82 -8.17 15.11 -20.80
CA GLY A 82 -7.80 16.26 -21.63
C GLY A 82 -7.52 15.88 -23.09
N GLY A 83 -8.56 15.52 -23.85
CA GLY A 83 -8.44 15.25 -25.29
C GLY A 83 -9.77 15.41 -26.01
N GLY A 84 -10.14 16.65 -26.37
CA GLY A 84 -11.31 16.91 -27.19
C GLY A 84 -11.77 18.37 -27.14
N GLU A 85 -11.05 19.25 -27.83
CA GLU A 85 -11.54 20.60 -28.15
C GLU A 85 -12.22 20.57 -29.53
N SER A 86 -13.53 20.74 -29.57
CA SER A 86 -14.24 21.37 -30.70
C SER A 86 -15.64 21.82 -30.25
N SER A 87 -15.80 23.13 -30.33
CA SER A 87 -16.94 23.97 -29.97
C SER A 87 -18.27 23.59 -30.62
N SER A 88 -19.37 23.78 -29.89
CA SER A 88 -20.51 24.63 -30.29
C SER A 88 -21.70 24.45 -29.32
N ASP A 89 -22.11 25.58 -28.72
CA ASP A 89 -23.49 25.97 -28.43
C ASP A 89 -24.42 25.07 -27.58
N GLY A 90 -24.86 25.59 -26.43
CA GLY A 90 -26.07 25.10 -25.75
C GLY A 90 -25.86 24.81 -24.26
N GLY A 91 -26.10 25.81 -23.41
CA GLY A 91 -25.89 25.71 -21.97
C GLY A 91 -26.75 24.66 -21.26
N ILE A 92 -26.14 23.95 -20.30
CA ILE A 92 -26.69 23.63 -18.97
C ILE A 92 -25.49 23.53 -18.00
N VAL A 93 -24.86 24.66 -17.68
CA VAL A 93 -23.99 24.77 -16.49
C VAL A 93 -24.82 25.35 -15.34
N ASP A 94 -25.88 24.65 -14.96
CA ASP A 94 -26.57 24.92 -13.70
C ASP A 94 -27.38 23.68 -13.27
N SER A 95 -27.23 23.26 -12.02
CA SER A 95 -28.14 22.36 -11.26
C SER A 95 -27.94 20.83 -11.18
N ILE A 96 -26.88 20.19 -11.71
CA ILE A 96 -26.49 18.81 -11.27
C ILE A 96 -25.28 18.85 -10.33
N LYS A 97 -25.26 19.88 -9.46
CA LYS A 97 -24.50 19.90 -8.21
C LYS A 97 -25.39 19.66 -6.99
N GLY A 98 -26.62 19.19 -7.17
CA GLY A 98 -27.56 18.97 -6.08
C GLY A 98 -28.22 17.59 -6.12
N ALA A 99 -28.12 16.87 -5.00
CA ALA A 99 -29.14 15.92 -4.53
C ALA A 99 -29.17 14.46 -5.04
N LEU A 100 -28.01 13.81 -5.19
CA LEU A 100 -27.89 12.35 -4.98
C LEU A 100 -26.59 12.11 -4.20
N GLY A 101 -26.54 12.05 -2.88
CA GLY A 101 -27.45 11.27 -2.03
C GLY A 101 -26.97 9.83 -1.86
N MET A 102 -25.70 9.61 -1.49
CA MET A 102 -25.25 8.37 -0.85
C MET A 102 -24.26 8.70 0.28
N GLY A 103 -24.81 9.33 1.33
CA GLY A 103 -24.16 9.62 2.62
C GLY A 103 -23.89 8.35 3.43
N GLY A 104 -23.16 7.41 2.83
CA GLY A 104 -22.65 6.18 3.44
C GLY A 104 -21.42 5.60 2.71
N GLY A 105 -21.02 6.19 1.57
CA GLY A 105 -19.91 5.68 0.74
C GLY A 105 -18.52 6.24 1.06
N GLY A 106 -18.40 7.43 1.66
CA GLY A 106 -17.10 8.03 2.00
C GLY A 106 -16.34 7.22 3.05
N LYS A 107 -16.92 7.11 4.26
CA LYS A 107 -16.32 6.33 5.35
C LYS A 107 -16.18 4.84 5.05
N LYS A 108 -17.16 4.25 4.36
CA LYS A 108 -17.13 2.83 3.97
C LYS A 108 -16.05 2.56 2.92
N GLY A 109 -15.94 3.43 1.91
CA GLY A 109 -14.90 3.31 0.88
C GLY A 109 -13.50 3.56 1.42
N GLU A 110 -13.34 4.50 2.36
CA GLU A 110 -12.10 4.72 3.10
C GLU A 110 -11.71 3.50 3.92
N GLN A 111 -12.66 2.90 4.66
CA GLN A 111 -12.41 1.70 5.45
C GLN A 111 -12.04 0.49 4.58
N GLU A 112 -12.78 0.23 3.50
CA GLU A 112 -12.43 -0.83 2.54
C GLU A 112 -11.05 -0.59 1.90
N LYS A 113 -10.65 0.67 1.72
CA LYS A 113 -9.33 1.00 1.20
C LYS A 113 -8.23 0.76 2.23
N LEU A 114 -8.47 1.16 3.48
CA LEU A 114 -7.57 0.89 4.59
C LEU A 114 -7.35 -0.62 4.74
N GLU A 115 -8.43 -1.41 4.85
CA GLU A 115 -8.35 -2.87 4.98
C GLU A 115 -7.61 -3.52 3.80
N ALA A 116 -7.79 -3.00 2.58
CA ALA A 116 -7.06 -3.49 1.41
C ALA A 116 -5.58 -3.12 1.45
N ALA A 117 -5.22 -1.95 1.96
CA ALA A 117 -3.83 -1.53 2.13
C ALA A 117 -3.14 -2.40 3.18
N GLU A 118 -3.77 -2.57 4.34
CA GLU A 118 -3.28 -3.41 5.45
C GLU A 118 -3.08 -4.87 5.04
N ARG A 119 -4.03 -5.41 4.27
CA ARG A 119 -3.91 -6.76 3.73
C ARG A 119 -2.72 -6.87 2.77
N LEU A 120 -2.60 -5.96 1.81
CA LEU A 120 -1.55 -6.03 0.79
C LEU A 120 -0.15 -5.83 1.39
N THR A 121 -0.01 -5.01 2.42
CA THR A 121 1.27 -4.84 3.14
C THR A 121 1.62 -6.08 3.96
N GLN A 122 0.63 -6.77 4.56
CA GLN A 122 0.90 -8.05 5.19
C GLN A 122 1.25 -9.15 4.18
N GLU A 123 0.58 -9.21 3.03
CA GLU A 123 0.94 -10.14 1.94
C GLU A 123 2.38 -9.89 1.44
N TYR A 124 2.81 -8.63 1.40
CA TYR A 124 4.20 -8.27 1.12
C TYR A 124 5.15 -8.74 2.23
N ALA A 125 4.79 -8.55 3.50
CA ALA A 125 5.58 -9.03 4.64
C ALA A 125 5.77 -10.55 4.60
N ASP A 126 4.70 -11.29 4.29
CA ASP A 126 4.72 -12.74 4.14
C ASP A 126 5.64 -13.15 2.97
N ALA A 127 5.54 -12.47 1.82
CA ALA A 127 6.42 -12.71 0.67
C ALA A 127 7.91 -12.43 0.99
N LEU A 128 8.18 -11.39 1.79
CA LEU A 128 9.52 -11.06 2.25
C LEU A 128 10.08 -12.15 3.19
N GLN A 129 9.28 -12.63 4.13
CA GLN A 129 9.68 -13.72 5.01
C GLN A 129 9.97 -14.99 4.21
N ASP A 130 9.06 -15.38 3.32
CA ASP A 130 9.21 -16.50 2.39
C ASP A 130 10.53 -16.43 1.62
N HIS A 131 10.87 -15.24 1.12
CA HIS A 131 12.12 -15.00 0.40
C HIS A 131 13.33 -15.24 1.30
N LEU A 132 13.32 -14.69 2.52
CA LEU A 132 14.41 -14.83 3.49
C LEU A 132 14.59 -16.28 3.94
N GLU A 133 13.50 -17.03 4.14
CA GLU A 133 13.52 -18.45 4.45
C GLU A 133 14.11 -19.29 3.32
N LYS A 134 13.66 -19.05 2.07
CA LYS A 134 14.20 -19.73 0.87
C LYS A 134 15.70 -19.44 0.67
N LYS A 135 16.18 -18.28 1.10
CA LYS A 135 17.60 -17.89 1.08
C LYS A 135 18.40 -18.39 2.28
N GLY A 136 17.75 -19.02 3.26
CA GLY A 136 18.39 -19.46 4.51
C GLY A 136 18.83 -18.30 5.42
N LYS A 137 18.29 -17.09 5.20
CA LYS A 137 18.64 -15.86 5.93
C LYS A 137 17.72 -15.57 7.12
N TRP A 138 16.52 -16.16 7.14
CA TRP A 138 15.50 -15.84 8.14
C TRP A 138 15.99 -15.89 9.59
N ASN A 139 16.70 -16.96 9.97
CA ASN A 139 17.22 -17.11 11.32
C ASN A 139 18.22 -16.01 11.70
N GLN A 140 19.09 -15.60 10.76
CA GLN A 140 20.04 -14.51 11.00
C GLN A 140 19.29 -13.19 11.21
N VAL A 141 18.31 -12.90 10.35
CA VAL A 141 17.51 -11.68 10.43
C VAL A 141 16.76 -11.59 11.76
N ARG A 142 16.10 -12.69 12.17
CA ARG A 142 15.40 -12.78 13.46
C ARG A 142 16.33 -12.55 14.65
N VAL A 143 17.51 -13.17 14.65
CA VAL A 143 18.49 -12.97 15.74
C VAL A 143 18.98 -11.53 15.77
N SER A 144 19.32 -10.94 14.62
CA SER A 144 19.73 -9.54 14.53
C SER A 144 18.63 -8.54 14.89
N TYR A 145 17.36 -8.93 14.88
CA TYR A 145 16.26 -8.09 15.37
C TYR A 145 16.24 -7.99 16.91
N LEU A 146 16.69 -9.04 17.61
CA LEU A 146 16.75 -9.09 19.08
C LEU A 146 17.97 -8.37 19.68
N GLU A 147 18.95 -8.01 18.84
CA GLU A 147 20.20 -7.30 19.21
C GLU A 147 20.04 -5.76 19.21
#